data_AF-A0A3B3VFT0-F1
#
_entry.id   AF-A0A3B3VFT0-F1
#
_cell.length_a   1.000
_cell.length_b   1.000
_cell.length_c   1.000
_cell.angle_alpha   90.00
_cell.angle_beta   90.00
_cell.angle_gamma   90.00
#
_symmetry.space_group_name_H-M   'P 1'
#
loop_
_entity.id
_entity.type
_entity.pdbx_description
1 polymer ?
#
loop_
_entity_poly.entity_id
_entity_poly.type
_entity_poly.pdbx_seq_one_letter_code
_entity_poly.pdbx_strand_id
1 'polypeptide(L)'
;MPTADCSLFHHGRIMRCLTYLLLLPETLKKSKKLPGRLPACYEILTLSLSSTKKKQQKEEKTTKMAAELFSAAGPNSTNLANGTTVADAEKAKEAVCLANSGGGGNGNTGGLSSGSAASTPTSQQNINNNNVDPPSWQCSHPTLRERNALMFNNELMADIHFIVGPLGASQKIPAHKYVLAVGSSVFCAMFYGDLAEEESEIHIPDVEPAAFLILLKYLYSDEIDLEADTVLATLYAAKKYIVPALAKACVTFLETSLEAKNACVLLSQSRLFEEPELMQRCWEVIDAQAELALRSEGFCEIDLQTLEIILQRETLNTDEVVVFDAVMNWAAAECKRQGLGPTTCNKRNVLGKALFLVRIPTMSVEEFANGAAQSDILTLKETHNVFLWYTAAKKPTLDFPLVPRKGLSPQKCHRFQSSAYRSNQWRYRGRCDSIQFAVDKRIFIAGLGLYGSSGGKAEYAVKIELKRQGVTLAQNRTKFVSDGSSSTFPVWFEHPVQVEQDTFYTVSAVLDGNELSYFGQEGMTEVQCGKVTFQFQCSSDSTNGTGVQGGQIPELVFYA
;
A
#
# COMPACT_ATOMS: atom_id res chain seq x y z
N MET A 1 29.51 42.01 18.01
CA MET A 1 29.85 41.74 16.60
C MET A 1 31.31 41.34 16.56
N PRO A 2 31.72 40.23 15.91
CA PRO A 2 30.98 39.26 15.06
C PRO A 2 30.75 37.91 15.81
N THR A 3 29.69 37.08 15.64
CA THR A 3 29.09 36.32 14.52
C THR A 3 29.95 35.18 13.92
N ALA A 4 29.52 33.93 14.17
CA ALA A 4 29.73 32.71 13.35
C ALA A 4 28.90 31.57 13.99
N ASP A 5 27.69 31.29 13.51
CA ASP A 5 27.33 30.36 12.42
C ASP A 5 27.57 28.88 12.76
N CYS A 6 26.49 28.17 13.07
CA CYS A 6 26.45 26.71 13.21
C CYS A 6 25.38 26.17 12.25
N SER A 7 25.83 25.67 11.11
CA SER A 7 25.01 25.03 10.08
C SER A 7 24.74 23.58 10.46
N LEU A 8 23.53 23.30 10.93
CA LEU A 8 23.00 21.94 11.10
C LEU A 8 22.23 21.54 9.84
N PHE A 9 22.79 20.58 9.10
CA PHE A 9 22.16 19.98 7.93
C PHE A 9 20.84 19.29 8.33
N HIS A 10 19.75 19.81 7.78
CA HIS A 10 18.39 19.28 7.87
C HIS A 10 18.11 18.41 6.65
N HIS A 11 17.78 17.13 6.86
CA HIS A 11 16.80 16.34 6.11
C HIS A 11 16.62 15.01 6.87
N GLY A 12 15.45 14.81 7.51
CA GLY A 12 15.17 13.61 8.32
C GLY A 12 14.30 13.82 9.58
N ARG A 13 13.74 15.02 9.80
CA ARG A 13 12.98 15.34 11.03
C ARG A 13 11.51 14.91 11.05
N ILE A 14 10.91 14.50 9.92
CA ILE A 14 9.46 14.27 9.85
C ILE A 14 9.03 12.98 10.60
N MET A 15 9.86 11.92 10.59
CA MET A 15 9.48 10.63 11.21
C MET A 15 9.69 10.55 12.74
N ARG A 16 10.46 11.46 13.36
CA ARG A 16 10.71 11.42 14.81
C ARG A 16 9.68 12.18 15.65
N CYS A 17 8.89 13.07 15.06
CA CYS A 17 7.82 13.79 15.78
C CYS A 17 6.57 12.93 15.96
N LEU A 18 6.30 11.98 15.06
CA LEU A 18 5.08 11.17 15.06
C LEU A 18 5.03 10.15 16.22
N THR A 19 6.18 9.68 16.71
CA THR A 19 6.23 8.72 17.83
C THR A 19 6.01 9.35 19.21
N TYR A 20 6.09 10.69 19.34
CA TYR A 20 6.10 11.36 20.66
C TYR A 20 4.76 12.01 21.07
N LEU A 21 3.76 12.10 20.19
CA LEU A 21 2.54 12.89 20.43
C LEU A 21 1.24 12.07 20.57
N LEU A 22 1.26 10.75 20.36
CA LEU A 22 0.09 9.88 20.58
C LEU A 22 0.00 9.29 22.00
N LEU A 23 0.86 9.72 22.93
CA LEU A 23 0.77 9.37 24.36
C LEU A 23 0.26 10.57 25.17
N LEU A 24 -1.06 10.79 25.17
CA LEU A 24 -1.68 11.59 26.22
C LEU A 24 -1.82 10.74 27.50
N PRO A 25 -1.39 11.25 28.68
CA PRO A 25 -1.53 10.52 29.95
C PRO A 25 -3.01 10.33 30.37
N GLU A 26 -3.33 9.16 30.92
CA GLU A 26 -4.63 8.78 31.51
C GLU A 26 -5.05 9.60 32.78
N THR A 27 -4.55 10.82 32.98
CA THR A 27 -4.71 11.55 34.25
C THR A 27 -5.87 12.56 34.27
N LEU A 28 -6.97 12.31 33.55
CA LEU A 28 -8.22 13.09 33.66
C LEU A 28 -9.47 12.22 33.87
N LYS A 29 -9.38 11.23 34.76
CA LYS A 29 -10.56 10.60 35.37
C LYS A 29 -10.44 10.61 36.89
N LYS A 30 -10.82 11.74 37.52
CA LYS A 30 -11.39 11.82 38.88
C LYS A 30 -11.71 13.27 39.24
N SER A 31 -12.97 13.67 39.07
CA SER A 31 -13.63 14.62 39.98
C SER A 31 -15.14 14.40 39.94
N LYS A 32 -15.78 14.33 41.11
CA LYS A 32 -17.20 14.02 41.32
C LYS A 32 -17.85 15.15 42.14
N LYS A 33 -19.08 15.53 41.72
CA LYS A 33 -20.20 16.25 42.42
C LYS A 33 -20.02 17.77 42.63
N LEU A 34 -21.00 18.69 42.52
CA LEU A 34 -22.41 18.91 42.04
C LEU A 34 -22.74 20.42 42.43
N PRO A 35 -23.91 21.10 42.24
CA PRO A 35 -25.09 20.99 41.34
C PRO A 35 -25.54 22.30 40.63
N GLY A 36 -26.45 22.22 39.64
CA GLY A 36 -27.30 23.38 39.25
C GLY A 36 -28.04 23.27 37.90
N ARG A 37 -29.37 23.09 37.97
CA ARG A 37 -30.49 23.21 36.97
C ARG A 37 -30.24 23.61 35.48
N LEU A 38 -30.87 22.78 34.62
CA LEU A 38 -31.36 22.89 33.22
C LEU A 38 -32.10 24.20 32.83
N PRO A 39 -32.24 24.59 31.53
CA PRO A 39 -33.09 23.91 30.49
C PRO A 39 -32.43 23.75 29.09
N ALA A 40 -32.43 22.56 28.49
CA ALA A 40 -33.44 22.00 27.56
C ALA A 40 -33.65 22.80 26.26
N CYS A 41 -33.09 22.30 25.14
CA CYS A 41 -33.69 22.28 23.79
C CYS A 41 -32.95 21.30 22.87
N TYR A 42 -33.72 20.63 22.01
CA TYR A 42 -33.39 19.67 20.94
C TYR A 42 -33.50 18.17 21.26
N GLU A 43 -34.63 17.63 20.80
CA GLU A 43 -34.98 16.22 20.68
C GLU A 43 -33.99 15.48 19.77
N ILE A 44 -33.55 14.32 20.24
CA ILE A 44 -32.85 13.32 19.42
C ILE A 44 -33.94 12.48 18.75
N LEU A 45 -33.92 12.43 17.41
CA LEU A 45 -34.60 11.41 16.62
C LEU A 45 -34.02 10.04 16.98
N THR A 46 -34.73 9.31 17.84
CA THR A 46 -34.47 7.88 18.09
C THR A 46 -34.97 7.07 16.90
N LEU A 47 -34.04 6.53 16.11
CA LEU A 47 -34.34 5.46 15.16
C LEU A 47 -34.43 4.12 15.91
N SER A 48 -35.64 3.55 15.83
CA SER A 48 -36.06 2.27 16.36
C SER A 48 -35.24 1.10 15.79
N LEU A 49 -34.52 0.39 16.67
CA LEU A 49 -34.08 -0.99 16.40
C LEU A 49 -35.08 -1.95 17.05
N SER A 50 -35.87 -2.60 16.19
CA SER A 50 -36.84 -3.62 16.58
C SER A 50 -36.15 -4.88 17.09
N SER A 51 -36.57 -5.29 18.27
CA SER A 51 -36.19 -6.52 18.95
C SER A 51 -36.86 -7.76 18.32
N THR A 52 -36.08 -8.79 18.01
CA THR A 52 -36.56 -10.18 17.98
C THR A 52 -35.80 -11.02 19.00
N LYS A 53 -36.50 -11.43 20.05
CA LYS A 53 -36.06 -12.40 21.07
C LYS A 53 -36.21 -13.83 20.55
N LYS A 54 -35.18 -14.67 20.80
CA LYS A 54 -35.21 -16.09 21.23
C LYS A 54 -33.76 -16.63 21.13
N LYS A 55 -33.17 -17.47 22.01
CA LYS A 55 -33.33 -17.90 23.41
C LYS A 55 -32.14 -18.87 23.65
N GLN A 56 -31.38 -18.72 24.76
CA GLN A 56 -30.54 -19.76 25.45
C GLN A 56 -29.28 -20.29 24.67
N GLN A 57 -28.12 -20.63 25.25
CA GLN A 57 -27.67 -20.92 26.62
C GLN A 57 -26.12 -21.06 26.64
N LYS A 58 -25.49 -20.91 27.82
CA LYS A 58 -24.10 -21.33 28.22
C LYS A 58 -22.92 -20.58 27.56
N GLU A 59 -21.84 -20.18 28.23
CA GLU A 59 -21.20 -20.66 29.46
C GLU A 59 -20.29 -19.54 30.03
N GLU A 60 -20.27 -19.40 31.36
CA GLU A 60 -19.51 -18.41 32.13
C GLU A 60 -18.39 -19.13 32.90
N LYS A 61 -17.15 -18.64 32.78
CA LYS A 61 -15.93 -18.81 33.62
C LYS A 61 -14.72 -18.65 32.69
N THR A 62 -13.77 -17.73 32.89
CA THR A 62 -12.91 -17.63 34.08
C THR A 62 -12.17 -16.29 34.06
N THR A 63 -12.02 -15.65 35.21
CA THR A 63 -11.21 -14.43 35.46
C THR A 63 -10.01 -14.78 36.35
N LYS A 64 -8.95 -13.96 36.30
CA LYS A 64 -7.72 -13.87 37.15
C LYS A 64 -6.48 -14.56 36.53
N MET A 65 -5.25 -14.00 36.54
CA MET A 65 -4.61 -13.04 37.46
C MET A 65 -3.29 -12.45 36.86
N ALA A 66 -2.92 -11.22 37.30
CA ALA A 66 -1.59 -10.55 37.52
C ALA A 66 -0.37 -10.82 36.58
N ALA A 67 0.37 -9.85 36.01
CA ALA A 67 1.08 -8.64 36.47
C ALA A 67 2.49 -8.85 37.12
N GLU A 68 3.45 -8.01 36.69
CA GLU A 68 4.78 -7.64 37.25
C GLU A 68 6.07 -8.33 36.72
N LEU A 69 7.27 -7.72 36.55
CA LEU A 69 7.81 -6.34 36.32
C LEU A 69 9.38 -6.43 36.32
N PHE A 70 10.08 -5.60 35.50
CA PHE A 70 11.48 -5.05 35.59
C PHE A 70 12.73 -6.00 35.61
N SER A 71 13.98 -5.65 35.19
CA SER A 71 14.72 -4.37 35.03
C SER A 71 16.06 -4.51 34.23
N ALA A 72 16.55 -3.38 33.69
CA ALA A 72 17.96 -2.89 33.58
C ALA A 72 19.03 -3.68 32.76
N ALA A 73 20.10 -3.14 32.14
CA ALA A 73 20.65 -1.81 31.84
C ALA A 73 21.84 -2.00 30.86
N GLY A 74 22.28 -0.94 30.15
CA GLY A 74 23.48 -0.91 29.27
C GLY A 74 24.83 -1.02 30.02
N PRO A 75 26.01 -0.69 29.42
CA PRO A 75 26.26 0.66 28.88
C PRO A 75 27.31 0.81 27.72
N ASN A 76 27.37 2.03 27.14
CA ASN A 76 28.53 2.86 26.71
C ASN A 76 29.65 2.32 25.80
N SER A 77 30.40 3.09 24.98
CA SER A 77 30.42 4.49 24.48
C SER A 77 31.76 4.68 23.72
N THR A 78 31.90 5.78 22.96
CA THR A 78 33.16 6.47 22.53
C THR A 78 33.96 5.84 21.36
N ASN A 79 34.66 6.56 20.47
CA ASN A 79 34.79 7.97 20.06
C ASN A 79 35.80 8.04 18.89
N LEU A 80 35.70 9.11 18.05
CA LEU A 80 36.78 9.84 17.33
C LEU A 80 37.70 9.06 16.33
N ALA A 81 38.33 9.63 15.30
CA ALA A 81 38.28 10.86 14.50
C ALA A 81 39.47 10.83 13.52
N ASN A 82 39.44 11.74 12.52
CA ASN A 82 40.51 12.18 11.60
C ASN A 82 40.85 11.20 10.45
N GLY A 83 40.90 11.58 9.18
CA GLY A 83 41.35 12.80 8.47
C GLY A 83 42.23 12.26 7.31
N THR A 84 42.30 12.75 6.06
CA THR A 84 42.60 14.13 5.60
C THR A 84 42.81 14.05 4.06
N THR A 85 42.20 14.96 3.27
CA THR A 85 42.66 15.57 1.97
C THR A 85 42.87 14.67 0.73
N VAL A 86 42.89 15.10 -0.56
CA VAL A 86 43.28 16.34 -1.26
C VAL A 86 42.61 16.39 -2.68
N ALA A 87 42.14 17.60 -3.07
CA ALA A 87 42.13 18.34 -4.36
C ALA A 87 41.68 17.82 -5.77
N ASP A 88 41.27 18.87 -6.52
CA ASP A 88 41.33 19.14 -7.98
C ASP A 88 40.35 18.42 -8.92
N ALA A 89 39.90 18.95 -10.06
CA ALA A 89 39.73 20.28 -10.67
C ALA A 89 39.13 20.02 -12.08
N GLU A 90 38.50 21.03 -12.69
CA GLU A 90 38.25 21.16 -14.16
C GLU A 90 37.25 20.20 -14.84
N LYS A 91 36.54 20.51 -15.94
CA LYS A 91 36.11 21.71 -16.71
C LYS A 91 35.33 21.18 -17.94
N ALA A 92 34.44 22.01 -18.51
CA ALA A 92 34.11 22.13 -19.95
C ALA A 92 33.45 20.94 -20.69
N LYS A 93 32.27 21.08 -21.31
CA LYS A 93 31.95 21.61 -22.69
C LYS A 93 31.00 20.55 -23.30
N GLU A 94 30.12 20.71 -24.28
CA GLU A 94 29.80 21.63 -25.39
C GLU A 94 28.35 21.20 -25.77
N ALA A 95 27.35 22.07 -25.98
CA ALA A 95 27.13 23.00 -27.08
C ALA A 95 26.19 22.47 -28.18
N VAL A 96 25.48 23.44 -28.79
CA VAL A 96 25.03 23.49 -30.20
C VAL A 96 23.72 22.75 -30.54
N CYS A 97 22.73 23.29 -31.27
CA CYS A 97 22.47 24.62 -31.84
C CYS A 97 21.03 24.69 -32.38
N LEU A 98 20.46 25.90 -32.36
CA LEU A 98 19.85 26.68 -33.47
C LEU A 98 19.14 25.90 -34.60
N ALA A 99 18.03 26.36 -35.20
CA ALA A 99 17.77 27.74 -35.60
C ALA A 99 16.33 27.92 -36.12
N ASN A 100 15.84 29.16 -36.02
CA ASN A 100 15.24 29.98 -37.08
C ASN A 100 13.99 29.51 -37.84
N SER A 101 13.08 30.37 -38.28
CA SER A 101 12.82 31.80 -38.10
C SER A 101 11.68 32.16 -39.07
N GLY A 102 10.82 33.10 -38.67
CA GLY A 102 10.43 34.20 -39.55
C GLY A 102 9.10 34.12 -40.29
N GLY A 103 8.36 35.23 -40.19
CA GLY A 103 7.67 35.79 -41.36
C GLY A 103 6.21 36.14 -41.15
N GLY A 104 5.92 37.39 -40.80
CA GLY A 104 4.57 37.91 -40.57
C GLY A 104 3.69 38.08 -41.81
N GLY A 105 2.42 38.39 -41.57
CA GLY A 105 1.72 39.47 -42.27
C GLY A 105 0.40 39.15 -42.98
N ASN A 106 -0.68 39.70 -42.41
CA ASN A 106 -1.90 40.23 -43.04
C ASN A 106 -2.96 39.30 -43.68
N GLY A 107 -4.22 39.68 -43.45
CA GLY A 107 -5.26 39.65 -44.50
C GLY A 107 -6.60 39.07 -44.11
N ASN A 108 -7.47 39.91 -43.54
CA ASN A 108 -8.87 39.67 -43.21
C ASN A 108 -9.75 39.42 -44.47
N THR A 109 -10.75 38.52 -44.42
CA THR A 109 -12.10 38.70 -45.01
C THR A 109 -13.04 37.50 -44.76
N GLY A 110 -14.21 37.79 -44.18
CA GLY A 110 -15.51 37.27 -44.66
C GLY A 110 -16.15 36.04 -43.98
N GLY A 111 -17.30 36.26 -43.33
CA GLY A 111 -18.49 35.42 -43.58
C GLY A 111 -19.02 34.51 -42.46
N LEU A 112 -19.96 35.03 -41.67
CA LEU A 112 -21.21 34.43 -41.13
C LEU A 112 -21.35 32.89 -41.06
N SER A 113 -21.58 32.34 -39.85
CA SER A 113 -22.89 31.81 -39.37
C SER A 113 -22.78 30.68 -38.33
N SER A 114 -23.58 30.85 -37.25
CA SER A 114 -24.23 29.87 -36.37
C SER A 114 -23.50 28.62 -35.85
N GLY A 115 -23.41 28.52 -34.52
CA GLY A 115 -23.28 27.26 -33.81
C GLY A 115 -23.08 27.46 -32.30
N SER A 116 -24.13 27.25 -31.51
CA SER A 116 -24.01 27.14 -30.05
C SER A 116 -23.13 25.96 -29.69
N ALA A 117 -22.09 26.20 -28.91
CA ALA A 117 -21.41 25.18 -28.12
C ALA A 117 -21.15 25.76 -26.73
N ALA A 118 -21.83 25.19 -25.74
CA ALA A 118 -21.55 25.41 -24.34
C ALA A 118 -20.12 24.94 -24.05
N SER A 119 -19.23 25.87 -23.74
CA SER A 119 -17.91 25.57 -23.19
C SER A 119 -17.95 25.78 -21.68
N THR A 120 -17.90 24.66 -20.96
CA THR A 120 -17.49 24.56 -19.56
C THR A 120 -16.25 25.44 -19.32
N PRO A 121 -16.22 26.32 -18.30
CA PRO A 121 -14.98 27.01 -17.98
C PRO A 121 -14.05 26.03 -17.26
N THR A 122 -12.92 25.82 -17.90
CA THR A 122 -11.75 25.06 -17.48
C THR A 122 -11.24 25.52 -16.11
N SER A 123 -10.93 24.54 -15.26
CA SER A 123 -10.28 24.69 -13.96
C SER A 123 -8.90 25.36 -14.10
N GLN A 124 -8.81 26.65 -13.83
CA GLN A 124 -7.54 27.30 -13.48
C GLN A 124 -7.55 27.61 -11.99
N GLN A 125 -6.72 26.87 -11.26
CA GLN A 125 -6.43 27.05 -9.83
C GLN A 125 -5.91 28.47 -9.58
N ASN A 126 -6.62 29.22 -8.73
CA ASN A 126 -6.23 30.57 -8.38
C ASN A 126 -5.50 30.57 -7.03
N ILE A 127 -4.17 30.65 -7.07
CA ILE A 127 -3.29 30.55 -5.87
C ILE A 127 -3.23 31.88 -5.10
N ASN A 128 -3.77 32.99 -5.60
CA ASN A 128 -3.84 34.27 -4.89
C ASN A 128 -5.09 35.06 -5.33
N ASN A 129 -6.19 35.01 -4.56
CA ASN A 129 -7.37 35.82 -4.87
C ASN A 129 -7.33 37.16 -4.13
N ASN A 130 -6.45 38.07 -4.58
CA ASN A 130 -6.48 39.49 -4.22
C ASN A 130 -7.27 40.33 -5.26
N ASN A 131 -8.09 39.69 -6.10
CA ASN A 131 -8.86 40.41 -7.10
C ASN A 131 -10.25 40.76 -6.54
N VAL A 132 -10.51 42.07 -6.45
CA VAL A 132 -11.75 42.65 -5.95
C VAL A 132 -12.89 42.32 -6.93
N ASP A 133 -13.66 41.27 -6.64
CA ASP A 133 -14.91 41.01 -7.33
C ASP A 133 -15.95 42.11 -7.02
N PRO A 134 -16.88 42.40 -7.96
CA PRO A 134 -17.85 43.48 -7.82
C PRO A 134 -18.75 43.31 -6.57
N PRO A 135 -19.38 44.41 -6.07
CA PRO A 135 -20.11 44.45 -4.80
C PRO A 135 -21.38 43.57 -4.69
N SER A 136 -21.52 42.55 -5.53
CA SER A 136 -22.63 41.59 -5.56
C SER A 136 -22.21 40.20 -6.03
N TRP A 137 -20.97 39.77 -5.77
CA TRP A 137 -20.47 38.45 -6.19
C TRP A 137 -21.35 37.29 -5.67
N GLN A 138 -22.02 37.47 -4.53
CA GLN A 138 -22.95 36.48 -3.97
C GLN A 138 -24.13 36.19 -4.91
N CYS A 139 -24.52 37.13 -5.77
CA CYS A 139 -25.60 36.94 -6.74
C CYS A 139 -25.20 36.00 -7.90
N SER A 140 -23.90 35.81 -8.14
CA SER A 140 -23.37 34.96 -9.20
C SER A 140 -23.22 33.49 -8.78
N HIS A 141 -23.43 33.17 -7.50
CA HIS A 141 -23.19 31.85 -6.91
C HIS A 141 -24.42 31.37 -6.13
N PRO A 142 -25.32 30.59 -6.75
CA PRO A 142 -26.62 30.23 -6.18
C PRO A 142 -26.53 29.43 -4.88
N THR A 143 -25.53 28.56 -4.74
CA THR A 143 -25.42 27.68 -3.57
C THR A 143 -24.56 28.27 -2.46
N LEU A 144 -24.81 27.88 -1.21
CA LEU A 144 -23.92 28.24 -0.09
C LEU A 144 -22.54 27.61 -0.26
N ARG A 145 -22.47 26.40 -0.83
CA ARG A 145 -21.21 25.71 -1.14
C ARG A 145 -20.33 26.54 -2.07
N GLU A 146 -20.86 27.01 -3.19
CA GLU A 146 -20.10 27.84 -4.14
C GLU A 146 -19.63 29.16 -3.51
N ARG A 147 -20.50 29.79 -2.72
CA ARG A 147 -20.13 31.04 -2.04
C ARG A 147 -19.05 30.83 -0.98
N ASN A 148 -19.12 29.74 -0.21
CA ASN A 148 -18.09 29.39 0.75
C ASN A 148 -16.80 28.97 0.04
N ALA A 149 -16.86 28.24 -1.08
CA ALA A 149 -15.67 27.87 -1.85
C ALA A 149 -14.81 29.09 -2.26
N LEU A 150 -15.43 30.25 -2.53
CA LEU A 150 -14.71 31.51 -2.83
C LEU A 150 -14.02 32.15 -1.61
N MET A 151 -14.46 31.81 -0.40
CA MET A 151 -13.89 32.29 0.86
C MET A 151 -12.69 31.44 1.32
N PHE A 152 -12.40 30.33 0.64
CA PHE A 152 -11.23 29.52 0.89
C PHE A 152 -9.94 30.35 0.70
N ASN A 153 -9.07 30.35 1.71
CA ASN A 153 -7.78 31.05 1.69
C ASN A 153 -7.88 32.53 1.25
N ASN A 154 -8.94 33.21 1.70
CA ASN A 154 -9.27 34.59 1.36
C ASN A 154 -9.23 35.47 2.62
N GLU A 155 -8.60 36.65 2.53
CA GLU A 155 -8.52 37.61 3.64
C GLU A 155 -9.83 38.36 3.88
N LEU A 156 -10.75 38.39 2.90
CA LEU A 156 -12.05 39.03 3.06
C LEU A 156 -12.81 38.36 4.21
N MET A 157 -13.17 39.12 5.25
CA MET A 157 -13.92 38.64 6.43
C MET A 157 -13.19 37.58 7.28
N ALA A 158 -11.90 37.34 7.05
CA ALA A 158 -11.11 36.44 7.89
C ALA A 158 -11.02 36.96 9.33
N ASP A 159 -11.30 36.09 10.30
CA ASP A 159 -11.31 36.39 11.74
C ASP A 159 -10.31 35.53 12.53
N ILE A 160 -9.48 34.75 11.82
CA ILE A 160 -8.37 33.97 12.36
C ILE A 160 -7.30 33.74 11.28
N HIS A 161 -6.03 33.68 11.69
CA HIS A 161 -4.90 33.29 10.85
C HIS A 161 -4.17 32.10 11.45
N PHE A 162 -3.79 31.14 10.59
CA PHE A 162 -2.96 30.01 10.98
C PHE A 162 -1.54 30.18 10.48
N ILE A 163 -0.56 29.92 11.34
CA ILE A 163 0.86 29.82 10.96
C ILE A 163 1.21 28.33 10.90
N VAL A 164 1.09 27.75 9.70
CA VAL A 164 1.18 26.30 9.47
C VAL A 164 2.54 25.92 8.94
N GLY A 165 3.13 24.85 9.47
CA GLY A 165 4.41 24.29 9.02
C GLY A 165 5.57 24.58 9.97
N PRO A 166 6.71 23.90 9.79
CA PRO A 166 7.86 24.00 10.67
C PRO A 166 8.53 25.37 10.58
N LEU A 167 9.29 25.72 11.63
CA LEU A 167 10.06 26.96 11.70
C LEU A 167 10.96 27.12 10.46
N GLY A 168 10.72 28.18 9.68
CA GLY A 168 11.45 28.50 8.45
C GLY A 168 10.76 28.08 7.14
N ALA A 169 9.71 27.26 7.20
CA ALA A 169 8.85 26.91 6.05
C ALA A 169 7.36 27.12 6.39
N SER A 170 7.07 27.96 7.38
CA SER A 170 5.72 28.22 7.84
C SER A 170 4.98 29.18 6.89
N GLN A 171 3.72 28.88 6.61
CA GLN A 171 2.83 29.70 5.79
C GLN A 171 1.72 30.31 6.66
N LYS A 172 1.46 31.61 6.48
CA LYS A 172 0.29 32.27 7.08
C LYS A 172 -0.93 32.06 6.19
N ILE A 173 -2.00 31.51 6.77
CA ILE A 173 -3.23 31.12 6.06
C ILE A 173 -4.44 31.77 6.74
N PRO A 174 -5.19 32.67 6.07
CA PRO A 174 -6.42 33.23 6.61
C PRO A 174 -7.57 32.21 6.60
N ALA A 175 -8.45 32.29 7.59
CA ALA A 175 -9.64 31.46 7.69
C ALA A 175 -10.78 32.13 8.49
N HIS A 176 -11.89 31.40 8.61
CA HIS A 176 -13.14 31.85 9.22
C HIS A 176 -13.59 30.89 10.32
N LYS A 177 -13.65 31.37 11.57
CA LYS A 177 -13.95 30.56 12.77
C LYS A 177 -15.26 29.79 12.64
N TYR A 178 -16.31 30.42 12.13
CA TYR A 178 -17.63 29.78 11.97
C TYR A 178 -17.58 28.58 11.02
N VAL A 179 -16.96 28.73 9.84
CA VAL A 179 -16.88 27.65 8.85
C VAL A 179 -16.12 26.46 9.42
N LEU A 180 -14.99 26.73 10.07
CA LEU A 180 -14.16 25.70 10.69
C LEU A 180 -14.86 24.98 11.85
N ALA A 181 -15.55 25.73 12.71
CA ALA A 181 -16.27 25.16 13.85
C ALA A 181 -17.46 24.28 13.44
N VAL A 182 -18.15 24.62 12.35
CA VAL A 182 -19.21 23.77 11.79
C VAL A 182 -18.62 22.48 11.21
N GLY A 183 -17.45 22.58 10.58
CA GLY A 183 -16.80 21.45 9.90
C GLY A 183 -15.96 20.53 10.79
N SER A 184 -15.58 20.97 12.00
CA SER A 184 -14.72 20.22 12.91
C SER A 184 -15.07 20.51 14.37
N SER A 185 -15.28 19.44 15.14
CA SER A 185 -15.48 19.55 16.59
C SER A 185 -14.24 20.10 17.32
N VAL A 186 -13.04 19.89 16.76
CA VAL A 186 -11.79 20.40 17.34
C VAL A 186 -11.73 21.91 17.18
N PHE A 187 -12.03 22.44 15.99
CA PHE A 187 -12.11 23.88 15.79
C PHE A 187 -13.26 24.51 16.58
N CYS A 188 -14.40 23.82 16.71
CA CYS A 188 -15.50 24.29 17.55
C CYS A 188 -15.07 24.48 19.01
N ALA A 189 -14.39 23.48 19.58
CA ALA A 189 -13.87 23.57 20.94
C ALA A 189 -12.76 24.63 21.08
N MET A 190 -11.89 24.75 20.06
CA MET A 190 -10.81 25.73 20.03
C MET A 190 -11.33 27.18 20.04
N PHE A 191 -12.43 27.47 19.35
CA PHE A 191 -12.94 28.84 19.20
C PHE A 191 -14.11 29.19 20.12
N TYR A 192 -14.93 28.22 20.50
CA TYR A 192 -16.17 28.42 21.24
C TYR A 192 -16.27 27.55 22.50
N GLY A 193 -15.21 26.82 22.85
CA GLY A 193 -15.15 26.04 24.09
C GLY A 193 -14.79 26.88 25.32
N ASP A 194 -14.93 26.27 26.49
CA ASP A 194 -14.70 26.93 27.80
C ASP A 194 -13.25 27.42 27.99
N LEU A 195 -12.30 26.90 27.21
CA LEU A 195 -10.88 27.26 27.21
C LEU A 195 -10.47 27.98 25.91
N ALA A 196 -11.41 28.50 25.13
CA ALA A 196 -11.10 29.22 23.90
C ALA A 196 -10.29 30.49 24.22
N GLU A 197 -9.14 30.63 23.57
CA GLU A 197 -8.31 31.83 23.66
C GLU A 197 -8.74 32.82 22.56
N GLU A 198 -8.72 34.13 22.87
CA GLU A 198 -9.07 35.18 21.90
C GLU A 198 -7.91 35.52 20.93
N GLU A 199 -6.97 34.58 20.74
CA GLU A 199 -5.86 34.78 19.82
C GLU A 199 -6.38 34.87 18.37
N SER A 200 -5.81 35.83 17.63
CA SER A 200 -6.07 36.01 16.21
C SER A 200 -5.11 35.19 15.34
N GLU A 201 -4.05 34.63 15.92
CA GLU A 201 -3.04 33.83 15.23
C GLU A 201 -2.82 32.50 15.96
N ILE A 202 -2.86 31.37 15.23
CA ILE A 202 -2.67 30.03 15.79
C ILE A 202 -1.52 29.32 15.08
N HIS A 203 -0.56 28.83 15.85
CA HIS A 203 0.60 28.12 15.32
C HIS A 203 0.36 26.61 15.22
N ILE A 204 0.59 26.03 14.03
CA ILE A 204 0.47 24.60 13.75
C ILE A 204 1.79 24.09 13.13
N PRO A 205 2.82 23.83 13.95
CA PRO A 205 4.15 23.47 13.44
C PRO A 205 4.26 22.04 12.90
N ASP A 206 3.29 21.18 13.23
CA ASP A 206 3.31 19.74 12.99
C ASP A 206 2.46 19.30 11.77
N VAL A 207 1.87 20.25 11.04
CA VAL A 207 1.10 19.98 9.82
C VAL A 207 1.75 20.72 8.65
N GLU A 208 1.85 20.06 7.50
CA GLU A 208 2.35 20.68 6.28
C GLU A 208 1.31 21.65 5.69
N PRO A 209 1.71 22.82 5.17
CA PRO A 209 0.79 23.80 4.60
C PRO A 209 -0.14 23.23 3.53
N ALA A 210 0.39 22.40 2.62
CA ALA A 210 -0.40 21.77 1.56
C ALA A 210 -1.52 20.87 2.10
N ALA A 211 -1.22 20.03 3.09
CA ALA A 211 -2.20 19.17 3.73
C ALA A 211 -3.28 19.98 4.49
N PHE A 212 -2.88 21.05 5.18
CA PHE A 212 -3.82 21.94 5.84
C PHE A 212 -4.72 22.67 4.85
N LEU A 213 -4.20 23.09 3.70
CA LEU A 213 -5.00 23.71 2.64
C LEU A 213 -5.99 22.72 2.02
N ILE A 214 -5.65 21.44 1.84
CA ILE A 214 -6.60 20.41 1.38
C ILE A 214 -7.72 20.22 2.42
N LEU A 215 -7.37 20.11 3.71
CA LEU A 215 -8.35 20.07 4.79
C LEU A 215 -9.26 21.30 4.76
N LEU A 216 -8.68 22.49 4.66
CA LEU A 216 -9.41 23.75 4.66
C LEU A 216 -10.33 23.83 3.44
N LYS A 217 -9.85 23.45 2.25
CA LYS A 217 -10.66 23.42 1.03
C LYS A 217 -11.89 22.52 1.21
N TYR A 218 -11.69 21.32 1.75
CA TYR A 218 -12.77 20.40 2.05
C TYR A 218 -13.81 21.01 3.00
N LEU A 219 -13.38 21.69 4.08
CA LEU A 219 -14.29 22.33 5.03
C LEU A 219 -15.14 23.46 4.41
N TYR A 220 -14.66 24.09 3.32
CA TYR A 220 -15.36 25.19 2.67
C TYR A 220 -16.26 24.74 1.51
N SER A 221 -15.88 23.69 0.77
CA SER A 221 -16.55 23.31 -0.47
C SER A 221 -17.00 21.85 -0.58
N ASP A 222 -16.68 20.99 0.39
CA ASP A 222 -16.79 19.52 0.30
C ASP A 222 -15.95 18.88 -0.84
N GLU A 223 -15.09 19.66 -1.51
CA GLU A 223 -14.22 19.13 -2.58
C GLU A 223 -13.00 18.43 -1.98
N ILE A 224 -12.65 17.27 -2.55
CA ILE A 224 -11.52 16.46 -2.13
C ILE A 224 -10.60 16.27 -3.33
N ASP A 225 -9.45 16.95 -3.30
CA ASP A 225 -8.37 16.79 -4.26
C ASP A 225 -7.18 16.18 -3.51
N LEU A 226 -6.92 14.89 -3.75
CA LEU A 226 -5.84 14.15 -3.10
C LEU A 226 -4.73 13.84 -4.10
N GLU A 227 -3.50 14.01 -3.64
CA GLU A 227 -2.28 13.70 -4.39
C GLU A 227 -1.43 12.71 -3.60
N ALA A 228 -0.65 11.88 -4.30
CA ALA A 228 0.17 10.84 -3.68
C ALA A 228 1.17 11.39 -2.65
N ASP A 229 1.72 12.59 -2.91
CA ASP A 229 2.72 13.21 -2.05
C ASP A 229 2.11 13.84 -0.78
N THR A 230 0.84 14.25 -0.83
CA THR A 230 0.18 14.98 0.27
C THR A 230 -0.85 14.16 1.04
N VAL A 231 -1.28 12.99 0.54
CA VAL A 231 -2.38 12.21 1.12
C VAL A 231 -2.11 11.75 2.55
N LEU A 232 -0.88 11.35 2.89
CA LEU A 232 -0.53 10.92 4.26
C LEU A 232 -0.57 12.09 5.25
N ALA A 233 -0.02 13.24 4.86
CA ALA A 233 -0.08 14.47 5.66
C ALA A 233 -1.53 14.98 5.79
N THR A 234 -2.33 14.82 4.74
CA THR A 234 -3.77 15.16 4.75
C THR A 234 -4.55 14.22 5.66
N LEU A 235 -4.26 12.91 5.65
CA LEU A 235 -4.84 11.94 6.57
C LEU A 235 -4.53 12.28 8.03
N TYR A 236 -3.28 12.68 8.31
CA TYR A 236 -2.88 13.18 9.63
C TYR A 236 -3.73 14.38 10.05
N ALA A 237 -3.83 15.41 9.20
CA ALA A 237 -4.61 16.60 9.47
C ALA A 237 -6.10 16.28 9.67
N ALA A 238 -6.68 15.44 8.80
CA ALA A 238 -8.08 15.01 8.89
C ALA A 238 -8.39 14.28 10.20
N LYS A 239 -7.48 13.39 10.66
CA LYS A 239 -7.63 12.73 11.97
C LYS A 239 -7.44 13.71 13.13
N LYS A 240 -6.40 14.55 13.08
CA LYS A 240 -6.09 15.55 14.11
C LYS A 240 -7.26 16.50 14.36
N TYR A 241 -7.93 16.94 13.30
CA TYR A 241 -9.08 17.85 13.37
C TYR A 241 -10.44 17.13 13.32
N ILE A 242 -10.46 15.80 13.42
CA ILE A 242 -11.69 14.98 13.45
C ILE A 242 -12.63 15.33 12.29
N VAL A 243 -12.15 15.09 11.07
CA VAL A 243 -12.91 15.23 9.82
C VAL A 243 -13.02 13.84 9.16
N PRO A 244 -13.98 12.99 9.60
CA PRO A 244 -13.98 11.56 9.27
C PRO A 244 -14.18 11.27 7.79
N ALA A 245 -14.97 12.08 7.08
CA ALA A 245 -15.23 11.90 5.66
C ALA A 245 -13.95 12.12 4.82
N LEU A 246 -13.16 13.15 5.13
CA LEU A 246 -11.86 13.38 4.50
C LEU A 246 -10.86 12.28 4.86
N ALA A 247 -10.81 11.86 6.12
CA ALA A 247 -9.94 10.75 6.54
C ALA A 247 -10.27 9.46 5.79
N LYS A 248 -11.56 9.11 5.65
CA LYS A 248 -12.01 7.96 4.87
C LYS A 248 -11.63 8.06 3.39
N ALA A 249 -11.75 9.25 2.79
CA ALA A 249 -11.33 9.48 1.41
C ALA A 249 -9.82 9.27 1.23
N CYS A 250 -9.00 9.75 2.18
CA CYS A 250 -7.56 9.52 2.18
C CYS A 250 -7.21 8.03 2.29
N VAL A 251 -7.85 7.29 3.20
CA VAL A 251 -7.63 5.84 3.32
C VAL A 251 -8.04 5.11 2.04
N THR A 252 -9.19 5.46 1.46
CA THR A 252 -9.65 4.86 0.19
C THR A 252 -8.65 5.12 -0.94
N PHE A 253 -8.11 6.33 -1.04
CA PHE A 253 -7.07 6.67 -2.02
C PHE A 253 -5.81 5.82 -1.82
N LEU A 254 -5.35 5.66 -0.58
CA LEU A 254 -4.20 4.81 -0.23
C LEU A 254 -4.44 3.33 -0.57
N GLU A 255 -5.65 2.81 -0.34
CA GLU A 255 -6.01 1.44 -0.70
C GLU A 255 -6.05 1.19 -2.21
N THR A 256 -6.47 2.20 -2.98
CA THR A 256 -6.52 2.10 -4.45
C THR A 256 -5.15 2.24 -5.11
N SER A 257 -4.21 2.92 -4.45
CA SER A 257 -2.82 3.10 -4.90
C SER A 257 -1.84 2.12 -4.27
N LEU A 258 -2.33 1.15 -3.49
CA LEU A 258 -1.52 0.13 -2.85
C LEU A 258 -0.95 -0.84 -3.88
N GLU A 259 0.37 -0.90 -3.95
CA GLU A 259 1.15 -1.78 -4.82
C GLU A 259 2.27 -2.45 -4.01
N ALA A 260 2.84 -3.55 -4.50
CA ALA A 260 3.97 -4.21 -3.83
C ALA A 260 5.12 -3.24 -3.50
N LYS A 261 5.39 -2.26 -4.38
CA LYS A 261 6.50 -1.31 -4.24
C LYS A 261 6.35 -0.38 -3.03
N ASN A 262 5.13 0.08 -2.74
CA ASN A 262 4.85 1.02 -1.65
C ASN A 262 4.23 0.36 -0.40
N ALA A 263 3.85 -0.92 -0.48
CA ALA A 263 3.17 -1.63 0.60
C ALA A 263 3.94 -1.64 1.92
N CYS A 264 5.28 -1.78 1.90
CA CYS A 264 6.11 -1.77 3.10
C CYS A 264 6.11 -0.41 3.82
N VAL A 265 6.19 0.68 3.06
CA VAL A 265 6.11 2.04 3.62
C VAL A 265 4.71 2.30 4.17
N LEU A 266 3.68 1.98 3.37
CA LEU A 266 2.30 2.19 3.75
C LEU A 266 1.90 1.34 4.97
N LEU A 267 2.49 0.16 5.15
CA LEU A 267 2.36 -0.64 6.36
C LEU A 267 2.88 0.11 7.59
N SER A 268 4.11 0.65 7.54
CA SER A 268 4.70 1.43 8.62
C SER A 268 3.83 2.64 8.97
N GLN A 269 3.31 3.35 7.95
CA GLN A 269 2.42 4.50 8.13
C GLN A 269 1.03 4.12 8.67
N SER A 270 0.43 3.02 8.18
CA SER A 270 -0.89 2.56 8.64
C SER A 270 -0.91 2.20 10.13
N ARG A 271 0.20 1.68 10.65
CA ARG A 271 0.39 1.40 12.08
C ARG A 271 0.39 2.68 12.91
N LEU A 272 0.99 3.75 12.38
CA LEU A 272 1.03 5.05 13.04
C LEU A 272 -0.36 5.72 13.05
N PHE A 273 -1.15 5.54 12.00
CA PHE A 273 -2.51 6.09 11.91
C PHE A 273 -3.59 5.21 12.58
N GLU A 274 -3.21 4.05 13.13
CA GLU A 274 -4.14 3.06 13.70
C GLU A 274 -5.25 2.64 12.72
N GLU A 275 -4.89 2.37 11.46
CA GLU A 275 -5.80 1.92 10.40
C GLU A 275 -5.67 0.40 10.17
N PRO A 276 -6.44 -0.45 10.90
CA PRO A 276 -6.26 -1.89 10.85
C PRO A 276 -6.67 -2.50 9.50
N GLU A 277 -7.68 -1.93 8.83
CA GLU A 277 -8.14 -2.40 7.52
C GLU A 277 -7.06 -2.17 6.46
N LEU A 278 -6.51 -0.94 6.41
CA LEU A 278 -5.39 -0.62 5.52
C LEU A 278 -4.16 -1.48 5.81
N MET A 279 -3.85 -1.71 7.10
CA MET A 279 -2.74 -2.58 7.50
C MET A 279 -2.93 -4.02 7.00
N GLN A 280 -4.16 -4.54 7.10
CA GLN A 280 -4.49 -5.87 6.60
C GLN A 280 -4.32 -5.94 5.06
N ARG A 281 -4.74 -4.90 4.33
CA ARG A 281 -4.51 -4.80 2.88
C ARG A 281 -3.03 -4.77 2.52
N CYS A 282 -2.21 -4.00 3.24
CA CYS A 282 -0.76 -4.01 3.05
C CYS A 282 -0.18 -5.41 3.25
N TRP A 283 -0.64 -6.13 4.27
CA TRP A 283 -0.19 -7.50 4.52
C TRP A 283 -0.58 -8.48 3.43
N GLU A 284 -1.80 -8.40 2.89
CA GLU A 284 -2.23 -9.23 1.76
C GLU A 284 -1.30 -9.07 0.56
N VAL A 285 -0.92 -7.83 0.23
CA VAL A 285 0.02 -7.53 -0.87
C VAL A 285 1.44 -7.99 -0.55
N ILE A 286 1.94 -7.69 0.64
CA ILE A 286 3.30 -8.09 1.07
C ILE A 286 3.43 -9.61 1.10
N ASP A 287 2.42 -10.35 1.57
CA ASP A 287 2.48 -11.80 1.59
C ASP A 287 2.43 -12.39 0.19
N ALA A 288 1.50 -11.93 -0.66
CA ALA A 288 1.29 -12.51 -1.98
C ALA A 288 2.42 -12.16 -2.96
N GLN A 289 2.94 -10.93 -2.88
CA GLN A 289 3.96 -10.38 -3.77
C GLN A 289 5.25 -10.05 -3.01
N ALA A 290 5.62 -10.91 -2.05
CA ALA A 290 6.75 -10.70 -1.15
C ALA A 290 8.06 -10.36 -1.86
N GLU A 291 8.42 -11.08 -2.91
CA GLU A 291 9.65 -10.80 -3.66
C GLU A 291 9.70 -9.37 -4.23
N LEU A 292 8.59 -8.90 -4.81
CA LEU A 292 8.49 -7.55 -5.37
C LEU A 292 8.51 -6.48 -4.27
N ALA A 293 7.84 -6.76 -3.15
CA ALA A 293 7.77 -5.84 -2.01
C ALA A 293 9.11 -5.71 -1.29
N LEU A 294 9.84 -6.80 -1.09
CA LEU A 294 11.12 -6.81 -0.39
C LEU A 294 12.27 -6.23 -1.24
N ARG A 295 12.19 -6.33 -2.57
CA ARG A 295 13.15 -5.72 -3.49
C ARG A 295 12.90 -4.23 -3.77
N SER A 296 11.79 -3.67 -3.28
CA SER A 296 11.45 -2.27 -3.56
C SER A 296 12.33 -1.29 -2.79
N GLU A 297 12.46 -0.07 -3.31
CA GLU A 297 13.08 1.03 -2.57
C GLU A 297 12.30 1.35 -1.28
N GLY A 298 10.97 1.22 -1.33
CA GLY A 298 10.09 1.41 -0.17
C GLY A 298 10.40 0.46 0.98
N PHE A 299 10.88 -0.77 0.73
CA PHE A 299 11.35 -1.65 1.80
C PHE A 299 12.58 -1.07 2.51
N CYS A 300 13.50 -0.41 1.79
CA CYS A 300 14.69 0.20 2.40
C CYS A 300 14.37 1.42 3.26
N GLU A 301 13.19 2.02 3.11
CA GLU A 301 12.78 3.24 3.82
C GLU A 301 12.18 2.96 5.20
N ILE A 302 11.72 1.73 5.47
CA ILE A 302 11.04 1.37 6.71
C ILE A 302 11.95 1.42 7.94
N ASP A 303 11.33 1.57 9.12
CA ASP A 303 12.01 1.53 10.42
C ASP A 303 12.35 0.08 10.86
N LEU A 304 13.29 -0.04 11.81
CA LEU A 304 13.76 -1.33 12.33
C LEU A 304 12.63 -2.18 12.93
N GLN A 305 11.62 -1.58 13.58
CA GLN A 305 10.53 -2.36 14.17
C GLN A 305 9.66 -2.98 13.07
N THR A 306 9.35 -2.20 12.03
CA THR A 306 8.61 -2.72 10.87
C THR A 306 9.39 -3.83 10.16
N LEU A 307 10.71 -3.68 10.02
CA LEU A 307 11.58 -4.75 9.50
C LEU A 307 11.45 -6.03 10.34
N GLU A 308 11.58 -5.94 11.66
CA GLU A 308 11.48 -7.11 12.55
C GLU A 308 10.13 -7.83 12.42
N ILE A 309 9.02 -7.08 12.32
CA ILE A 309 7.67 -7.65 12.14
C ILE A 309 7.56 -8.38 10.80
N ILE A 310 8.09 -7.80 9.71
CA ILE A 310 8.11 -8.45 8.39
C ILE A 310 8.93 -9.75 8.46
N LEU A 311 10.13 -9.71 9.06
CA LEU A 311 11.01 -10.88 9.14
C LEU A 311 10.46 -12.02 10.01
N GLN A 312 9.60 -11.72 10.98
CA GLN A 312 8.92 -12.74 11.80
C GLN A 312 7.77 -13.43 11.07
N ARG A 313 7.29 -12.86 9.95
CA ARG A 313 6.07 -13.29 9.29
C ARG A 313 6.23 -14.65 8.59
N GLU A 314 5.34 -15.59 8.89
CA GLU A 314 5.33 -16.94 8.32
C GLU A 314 4.77 -17.03 6.89
N THR A 315 3.98 -16.04 6.49
CA THR A 315 3.15 -16.07 5.27
C THR A 315 3.80 -15.43 4.04
N LEU A 316 5.04 -14.92 4.16
CA LEU A 316 5.76 -14.34 3.03
C LEU A 316 5.95 -15.40 1.93
N ASN A 317 5.38 -15.14 0.75
CA ASN A 317 5.46 -16.04 -0.41
C ASN A 317 6.73 -15.76 -1.22
N THR A 318 7.91 -16.04 -0.65
CA THR A 318 9.21 -15.89 -1.32
C THR A 318 10.27 -16.78 -0.67
N ASP A 319 11.36 -17.03 -1.41
CA ASP A 319 12.49 -17.80 -0.92
C ASP A 319 13.35 -16.99 0.06
N GLU A 320 13.97 -17.67 1.03
CA GLU A 320 14.71 -16.98 2.10
C GLU A 320 15.96 -16.24 1.57
N VAL A 321 16.51 -16.64 0.42
CA VAL A 321 17.59 -15.90 -0.25
C VAL A 321 17.18 -14.47 -0.58
N VAL A 322 15.93 -14.27 -1.05
CA VAL A 322 15.39 -12.94 -1.36
C VAL A 322 15.22 -12.12 -0.08
N VAL A 323 14.77 -12.75 1.00
CA VAL A 323 14.64 -12.10 2.31
C VAL A 323 16.01 -11.62 2.80
N PHE A 324 17.03 -12.46 2.67
CA PHE A 324 18.40 -12.10 3.05
C PHE A 324 18.94 -10.93 2.24
N ASP A 325 18.81 -10.96 0.91
CA ASP A 325 19.27 -9.87 0.04
C ASP A 325 18.57 -8.55 0.37
N ALA A 326 17.26 -8.60 0.62
CA ALA A 326 16.47 -7.42 1.03
C ALA A 326 16.96 -6.85 2.36
N VAL A 327 17.24 -7.70 3.36
CA VAL A 327 17.80 -7.29 4.66
C VAL A 327 19.18 -6.63 4.49
N MET A 328 20.01 -7.14 3.59
CA MET A 328 21.32 -6.56 3.29
C MET A 328 21.23 -5.19 2.62
N ASN A 329 20.23 -4.99 1.75
CA ASN A 329 19.93 -3.71 1.12
C ASN A 329 19.38 -2.70 2.14
N TRP A 330 18.44 -3.13 2.99
CA TRP A 330 17.93 -2.32 4.10
C TRP A 330 19.07 -1.88 5.03
N ALA A 331 19.95 -2.79 5.42
CA ALA A 331 21.09 -2.47 6.28
C ALA A 331 22.05 -1.46 5.64
N ALA A 332 22.28 -1.56 4.33
CA ALA A 332 23.07 -0.58 3.59
C ALA A 332 22.41 0.80 3.56
N ALA A 333 21.09 0.85 3.36
CA ALA A 333 20.31 2.09 3.40
C ALA A 333 20.30 2.72 4.80
N GLU A 334 20.16 1.90 5.85
CA GLU A 334 20.15 2.37 7.23
C GLU A 334 21.53 2.89 7.67
N CYS A 335 22.62 2.25 7.25
CA CYS A 335 23.96 2.80 7.43
C CYS A 335 24.07 4.20 6.82
N LYS A 336 23.61 4.40 5.58
CA LYS A 336 23.62 5.72 4.93
C LYS A 336 22.77 6.73 5.70
N ARG A 337 21.58 6.32 6.19
CA ARG A 337 20.68 7.17 6.98
C ARG A 337 21.32 7.65 8.29
N GLN A 338 22.16 6.81 8.89
CA GLN A 338 22.93 7.13 10.10
C GLN A 338 24.28 7.84 9.80
N GLY A 339 24.58 8.14 8.53
CA GLY A 339 25.85 8.75 8.13
C GLY A 339 27.07 7.81 8.24
N LEU A 340 26.84 6.49 8.27
CA LEU A 340 27.86 5.46 8.34
C LEU A 340 28.17 4.91 6.94
N GLY A 341 29.44 4.56 6.70
CA GLY A 341 29.81 3.77 5.51
C GLY A 341 29.16 2.38 5.56
N PRO A 342 28.71 1.80 4.43
CA PRO A 342 28.01 0.51 4.39
C PRO A 342 28.99 -0.68 4.52
N THR A 343 29.86 -0.64 5.52
CA THR A 343 30.78 -1.74 5.86
C THR A 343 30.02 -2.89 6.52
N THR A 344 30.56 -4.10 6.44
CA THR A 344 29.92 -5.30 7.01
C THR A 344 29.69 -5.21 8.52
N CYS A 345 30.65 -4.64 9.26
CA CYS A 345 30.50 -4.39 10.69
C CYS A 345 29.34 -3.43 10.98
N ASN A 346 29.24 -2.32 10.24
CA ASN A 346 28.16 -1.36 10.40
C ASN A 346 26.81 -1.97 10.05
N LYS A 347 26.71 -2.72 8.94
CA LYS A 347 25.50 -3.45 8.55
C LYS A 347 25.05 -4.42 9.65
N ARG A 348 25.98 -5.20 10.22
CA ARG A 348 25.67 -6.12 11.32
C ARG A 348 25.19 -5.38 12.57
N ASN A 349 25.80 -4.23 12.88
CA ASN A 349 25.43 -3.41 14.03
C ASN A 349 24.04 -2.79 13.88
N VAL A 350 23.69 -2.24 12.71
CA VAL A 350 22.36 -1.64 12.50
C VAL A 350 21.25 -2.69 12.44
N LEU A 351 21.55 -3.90 11.95
CA LEU A 351 20.61 -5.01 11.95
C LEU A 351 20.37 -5.57 13.36
N GLY A 352 21.42 -5.66 14.17
CA GLY A 352 21.33 -6.17 15.54
C GLY A 352 20.61 -7.53 15.60
N LYS A 353 19.47 -7.58 16.31
CA LYS A 353 18.66 -8.79 16.48
C LYS A 353 17.92 -9.22 15.21
N ALA A 354 17.62 -8.29 14.31
CA ALA A 354 16.87 -8.57 13.09
C ALA A 354 17.60 -9.57 12.17
N LEU A 355 18.94 -9.58 12.19
CA LEU A 355 19.75 -10.56 11.46
C LEU A 355 19.37 -12.01 11.82
N PHE A 356 19.09 -12.28 13.10
CA PHE A 356 18.75 -13.61 13.59
C PHE A 356 17.29 -14.00 13.36
N LEU A 357 16.48 -13.13 12.75
CA LEU A 357 15.13 -13.45 12.29
C LEU A 357 15.12 -14.04 10.88
N VAL A 358 16.22 -13.87 10.12
CA VAL A 358 16.39 -14.48 8.80
C VAL A 358 16.69 -15.97 8.96
N ARG A 359 15.99 -16.82 8.22
CA ARG A 359 16.06 -18.28 8.32
C ARG A 359 17.18 -18.85 7.46
N ILE A 360 18.39 -18.31 7.58
CA ILE A 360 19.56 -18.68 6.76
C ILE A 360 19.72 -20.20 6.55
N PRO A 361 19.52 -21.07 7.56
CA PRO A 361 19.65 -22.52 7.40
C PRO A 361 18.58 -23.21 6.54
N THR A 362 17.55 -22.48 6.10
CA THR A 362 16.48 -22.97 5.23
C THR A 362 16.73 -22.67 3.76
N MET A 363 17.78 -21.92 3.44
CA MET A 363 18.27 -21.76 2.07
C MET A 363 18.82 -23.09 1.55
N SER A 364 18.97 -23.22 0.24
CA SER A 364 19.80 -24.27 -0.33
C SER A 364 21.28 -24.03 0.02
N VAL A 365 22.08 -25.10 -0.05
CA VAL A 365 23.53 -25.01 0.18
C VAL A 365 24.19 -24.05 -0.82
N GLU A 366 23.72 -24.05 -2.06
CA GLU A 366 24.23 -23.19 -3.14
C GLU A 366 23.91 -21.72 -2.90
N GLU A 367 22.67 -21.40 -2.53
CA GLU A 367 22.26 -20.03 -2.17
C GLU A 367 23.04 -19.52 -0.96
N PHE A 368 23.20 -20.36 0.07
CA PHE A 368 23.98 -20.00 1.25
C PHE A 368 25.47 -19.75 0.90
N ALA A 369 26.08 -20.65 0.14
CA ALA A 369 27.49 -20.59 -0.22
C ALA A 369 27.82 -19.38 -1.13
N ASN A 370 26.92 -19.03 -2.05
CA ASN A 370 27.11 -17.91 -2.98
C ASN A 370 26.58 -16.57 -2.45
N GLY A 371 25.77 -16.59 -1.39
CA GLY A 371 25.22 -15.40 -0.74
C GLY A 371 25.79 -15.18 0.65
N ALA A 372 25.05 -15.61 1.68
CA ALA A 372 25.34 -15.27 3.08
C ALA A 372 26.75 -15.65 3.55
N ALA A 373 27.30 -16.78 3.10
CA ALA A 373 28.65 -17.22 3.48
C ALA A 373 29.77 -16.30 2.95
N GLN A 374 29.58 -15.67 1.80
CA GLN A 374 30.55 -14.76 1.16
C GLN A 374 30.31 -13.29 1.50
N SER A 375 29.18 -12.96 2.11
CA SER A 375 28.84 -11.58 2.47
C SER A 375 29.64 -11.01 3.64
N ASP A 376 30.43 -11.85 4.32
CA ASP A 376 31.14 -11.59 5.59
C ASP A 376 30.23 -11.10 6.75
N ILE A 377 28.90 -11.09 6.57
CA ILE A 377 27.96 -10.63 7.61
C ILE A 377 27.92 -11.60 8.78
N LEU A 378 28.16 -12.88 8.51
CA LEU A 378 28.23 -13.96 9.49
C LEU A 378 29.66 -14.10 10.00
N THR A 379 29.80 -14.41 11.29
CA THR A 379 31.10 -14.75 11.86
C THR A 379 31.57 -16.08 11.30
N LEU A 380 32.89 -16.32 11.31
CA LEU A 380 33.46 -17.61 10.89
C LEU A 380 32.83 -18.81 11.62
N LYS A 381 32.48 -18.65 12.91
CA LYS A 381 31.80 -19.68 13.71
C LYS A 381 30.37 -19.93 13.21
N GLU A 382 29.61 -18.86 12.94
CA GLU A 382 28.24 -18.97 12.40
C GLU A 382 28.27 -19.65 11.02
N THR A 383 29.12 -19.17 10.10
CA THR A 383 29.26 -19.75 8.76
C THR A 383 29.64 -21.23 8.81
N HIS A 384 30.64 -21.59 9.61
CA HIS A 384 31.04 -22.98 9.84
C HIS A 384 29.89 -23.84 10.37
N ASN A 385 29.15 -23.35 11.37
CA ASN A 385 28.05 -24.11 11.97
C ASN A 385 26.89 -24.29 10.98
N VAL A 386 26.59 -23.31 10.13
CA VAL A 386 25.57 -23.45 9.08
C VAL A 386 26.01 -24.46 8.01
N PHE A 387 27.29 -24.49 7.62
CA PHE A 387 27.79 -25.55 6.73
C PHE A 387 27.69 -26.95 7.36
N LEU A 388 28.00 -27.09 8.64
CA LEU A 388 27.78 -28.34 9.38
C LEU A 388 26.29 -28.70 9.47
N TRP A 389 25.40 -27.72 9.56
CA TRP A 389 23.95 -27.98 9.56
C TRP A 389 23.47 -28.66 8.27
N TYR A 390 24.05 -28.30 7.12
CA TYR A 390 23.73 -28.92 5.84
C TYR A 390 24.35 -30.32 5.65
N THR A 391 25.55 -30.55 6.18
CA THR A 391 26.37 -31.70 5.79
C THR A 391 26.58 -32.73 6.90
N ALA A 392 26.52 -32.34 8.18
CA ALA A 392 26.86 -33.21 9.29
C ALA A 392 25.67 -34.07 9.74
N ALA A 393 25.95 -35.34 10.04
CA ALA A 393 24.97 -36.25 10.63
C ALA A 393 24.50 -35.80 12.03
N LYS A 394 25.43 -35.23 12.82
CA LYS A 394 25.13 -34.61 14.12
C LYS A 394 25.08 -33.10 13.95
N LYS A 395 23.88 -32.56 13.88
CA LYS A 395 23.65 -31.14 13.61
C LYS A 395 24.04 -30.25 14.81
N PRO A 396 24.72 -29.12 14.59
CA PRO A 396 25.00 -28.15 15.65
C PRO A 396 23.73 -27.36 16.02
N THR A 397 23.75 -26.73 17.20
CA THR A 397 22.74 -25.73 17.57
C THR A 397 23.06 -24.41 16.86
N LEU A 398 22.06 -23.83 16.20
CA LEU A 398 22.18 -22.54 15.51
C LEU A 398 21.31 -21.49 16.21
N ASP A 399 21.74 -20.23 16.11
CA ASP A 399 21.00 -19.07 16.61
C ASP A 399 19.94 -18.56 15.61
N PHE A 400 19.80 -19.25 14.47
CA PHE A 400 18.85 -18.93 13.40
C PHE A 400 17.66 -19.89 13.40
N PRO A 401 16.46 -19.44 12.98
CA PRO A 401 15.33 -20.31 12.76
C PRO A 401 15.64 -21.39 11.72
N LEU A 402 15.19 -22.62 12.02
CA LEU A 402 15.54 -23.82 11.24
C LEU A 402 14.39 -24.32 10.35
N VAL A 403 13.21 -23.71 10.47
CA VAL A 403 11.98 -24.14 9.78
C VAL A 403 11.68 -23.16 8.66
N PRO A 404 11.55 -23.62 7.39
CA PRO A 404 11.17 -22.75 6.29
C PRO A 404 9.87 -22.00 6.57
N ARG A 405 9.71 -20.81 5.98
CA ARG A 405 8.44 -20.07 6.06
C ARG A 405 7.32 -20.93 5.49
N LYS A 406 6.16 -20.90 6.16
CA LYS A 406 4.98 -21.64 5.71
C LYS A 406 4.49 -21.17 4.34
N GLY A 407 4.64 -19.87 4.06
CA GLY A 407 4.11 -19.23 2.87
C GLY A 407 2.59 -19.19 2.85
N LEU A 408 2.03 -18.84 1.69
CA LEU A 408 0.59 -18.83 1.46
C LEU A 408 0.09 -20.21 1.03
N SER A 409 -1.08 -20.62 1.53
CA SER A 409 -1.74 -21.84 1.09
C SER A 409 -2.63 -21.55 -0.13
N PRO A 410 -2.33 -22.12 -1.31
CA PRO A 410 -3.11 -21.86 -2.51
C PRO A 410 -4.50 -22.51 -2.42
N GLN A 411 -5.53 -21.75 -2.80
CA GLN A 411 -6.90 -22.22 -2.99
C GLN A 411 -7.14 -22.54 -4.47
N LYS A 412 -8.03 -23.50 -4.75
CA LYS A 412 -8.30 -24.01 -6.09
C LYS A 412 -9.79 -23.95 -6.41
N CYS A 413 -10.17 -23.02 -7.28
CA CYS A 413 -11.54 -22.92 -7.77
C CYS A 413 -11.75 -23.86 -8.96
N HIS A 414 -12.47 -24.96 -8.75
CA HIS A 414 -12.80 -25.94 -9.80
C HIS A 414 -14.11 -25.56 -10.47
N ARG A 415 -14.11 -25.38 -11.80
CA ARG A 415 -15.30 -24.92 -12.53
C ARG A 415 -16.13 -26.00 -13.23
N PHE A 416 -15.65 -27.25 -13.22
CA PHE A 416 -16.30 -28.40 -13.86
C PHE A 416 -16.70 -29.45 -12.83
N GLN A 417 -17.86 -30.07 -13.02
CA GLN A 417 -18.32 -31.16 -12.14
C GLN A 417 -17.70 -32.52 -12.53
N SER A 418 -17.34 -32.69 -13.80
CA SER A 418 -16.79 -33.93 -14.33
C SER A 418 -15.73 -33.69 -15.41
N SER A 419 -14.90 -34.69 -15.66
CA SER A 419 -13.90 -34.71 -16.74
C SER A 419 -14.18 -35.85 -17.71
N ALA A 420 -14.03 -35.61 -19.01
CA ALA A 420 -14.23 -36.60 -20.06
C ALA A 420 -13.01 -36.72 -20.98
N TYR A 421 -12.94 -37.85 -21.72
CA TYR A 421 -11.85 -38.12 -22.68
C TYR A 421 -12.26 -38.94 -23.92
N ARG A 422 -13.37 -39.70 -23.88
CA ARG A 422 -13.74 -40.63 -24.97
C ARG A 422 -14.76 -40.10 -25.99
N SER A 423 -15.48 -39.03 -25.68
CA SER A 423 -16.59 -38.53 -26.51
C SER A 423 -16.26 -37.30 -27.35
N ASN A 424 -15.15 -36.60 -27.08
CA ASN A 424 -14.59 -35.53 -27.91
C ASN A 424 -13.08 -35.46 -27.73
N GLN A 425 -12.34 -35.41 -28.84
CA GLN A 425 -10.88 -35.53 -28.88
C GLN A 425 -10.20 -34.18 -28.65
N TRP A 426 -10.21 -33.66 -27.42
CA TRP A 426 -9.50 -32.41 -27.11
C TRP A 426 -8.00 -32.57 -27.41
N ARG A 427 -7.44 -31.58 -28.12
CA ARG A 427 -6.07 -31.63 -28.62
C ARG A 427 -5.35 -30.31 -28.32
N TYR A 428 -4.06 -30.43 -28.06
CA TYR A 428 -3.17 -29.28 -27.84
C TYR A 428 -2.36 -29.01 -29.10
N ARG A 429 -2.93 -28.25 -30.04
CA ARG A 429 -2.29 -27.91 -31.33
C ARG A 429 -1.92 -26.42 -31.42
N GLY A 430 -1.48 -25.83 -30.32
CA GLY A 430 -1.16 -24.40 -30.24
C GLY A 430 -2.37 -23.46 -30.38
N ARG A 431 -3.60 -23.98 -30.26
CA ARG A 431 -4.81 -23.16 -30.19
C ARG A 431 -4.99 -22.60 -28.78
N CYS A 432 -5.67 -21.46 -28.69
CA CYS A 432 -5.89 -20.76 -27.44
C CYS A 432 -7.15 -21.28 -26.75
N ASP A 433 -6.98 -21.73 -25.51
CA ASP A 433 -8.06 -21.97 -24.56
C ASP A 433 -8.20 -20.74 -23.66
N SER A 434 -9.40 -20.15 -23.59
CA SER A 434 -9.60 -18.94 -22.79
C SER A 434 -10.98 -18.90 -22.12
N ILE A 435 -11.03 -18.31 -20.93
CA ILE A 435 -12.25 -18.08 -20.15
C ILE A 435 -12.15 -16.73 -19.44
N GLN A 436 -13.28 -16.02 -19.34
CA GLN A 436 -13.38 -14.82 -18.52
C GLN A 436 -13.91 -15.17 -17.13
N PHE A 437 -13.43 -14.46 -16.12
CA PHE A 437 -13.92 -14.58 -14.76
C PHE A 437 -13.97 -13.23 -14.05
N ALA A 438 -14.88 -13.12 -13.08
CA ALA A 438 -14.93 -12.05 -12.09
C ALA A 438 -15.09 -12.67 -10.70
N VAL A 439 -14.73 -11.92 -9.66
CA VAL A 439 -14.79 -12.36 -8.26
C VAL A 439 -15.47 -11.34 -7.39
N ASP A 440 -16.14 -11.80 -6.33
CA ASP A 440 -16.83 -10.92 -5.35
C ASP A 440 -15.88 -10.26 -4.35
N LYS A 441 -14.61 -10.69 -4.31
CA LYS A 441 -13.58 -10.19 -3.40
C LYS A 441 -12.24 -10.05 -4.11
N ARG A 442 -11.46 -9.07 -3.67
CA ARG A 442 -10.06 -8.93 -4.10
C ARG A 442 -9.28 -10.19 -3.73
N ILE A 443 -8.55 -10.74 -4.70
CA ILE A 443 -7.70 -11.94 -4.53
C ILE A 443 -6.41 -11.78 -5.32
N PHE A 444 -5.48 -12.72 -5.15
CA PHE A 444 -4.28 -12.85 -5.98
C PHE A 444 -4.34 -14.15 -6.78
N ILE A 445 -4.40 -14.05 -8.11
CA ILE A 445 -4.31 -15.22 -9.00
C ILE A 445 -2.86 -15.64 -9.09
N ALA A 446 -2.57 -16.86 -8.64
CA ALA A 446 -1.24 -17.44 -8.63
C ALA A 446 -0.96 -18.32 -9.86
N GLY A 447 -2.00 -18.94 -10.43
CA GLY A 447 -1.82 -19.86 -11.54
C GLY A 447 -3.12 -20.50 -12.04
N LEU A 448 -2.97 -21.45 -12.96
CA LEU A 448 -4.04 -22.25 -13.54
C LEU A 448 -3.78 -23.73 -13.27
N GLY A 449 -4.82 -24.52 -13.03
CA GLY A 449 -4.72 -25.97 -13.17
C GLY A 449 -5.25 -26.38 -14.55
N LEU A 450 -4.46 -27.19 -15.26
CA LEU A 450 -4.75 -27.63 -16.62
C LEU A 450 -4.94 -29.15 -16.66
N TYR A 451 -5.78 -29.64 -17.57
CA TYR A 451 -5.83 -31.08 -17.81
C TYR A 451 -4.59 -31.54 -18.57
N GLY A 452 -4.27 -32.82 -18.39
CA GLY A 452 -3.16 -33.49 -19.06
C GLY A 452 -3.60 -34.50 -20.10
N SER A 453 -2.64 -35.31 -20.55
CA SER A 453 -2.86 -36.39 -21.52
C SER A 453 -3.82 -37.45 -20.98
N SER A 454 -4.64 -37.99 -21.88
CA SER A 454 -5.48 -39.17 -21.64
C SER A 454 -4.88 -40.47 -22.17
N GLY A 455 -3.78 -40.38 -22.92
CA GLY A 455 -3.08 -41.52 -23.54
C GLY A 455 -1.92 -42.07 -22.72
N GLY A 456 -1.53 -41.41 -21.63
CA GLY A 456 -0.40 -41.78 -20.78
C GLY A 456 0.47 -40.58 -20.43
N LYS A 457 1.67 -40.83 -19.89
CA LYS A 457 2.60 -39.78 -19.47
C LYS A 457 3.05 -38.92 -20.66
N ALA A 458 2.85 -37.61 -20.59
CA ALA A 458 3.26 -36.67 -21.64
C ALA A 458 3.70 -35.33 -21.05
N GLU A 459 4.73 -34.72 -21.64
CA GLU A 459 5.16 -33.35 -21.34
C GLU A 459 4.47 -32.38 -22.31
N TYR A 460 3.97 -31.27 -21.77
CA TYR A 460 3.38 -30.17 -22.55
C TYR A 460 4.14 -28.88 -22.30
N ALA A 461 4.43 -28.14 -23.38
CA ALA A 461 4.79 -26.74 -23.29
C ALA A 461 3.51 -25.90 -23.26
N VAL A 462 3.46 -24.94 -22.35
CA VAL A 462 2.28 -24.07 -22.17
C VAL A 462 2.67 -22.62 -22.00
N LYS A 463 1.95 -21.75 -22.70
CA LYS A 463 1.92 -20.31 -22.44
C LYS A 463 0.63 -19.97 -21.73
N ILE A 464 0.71 -19.40 -20.54
CA ILE A 464 -0.45 -18.84 -19.82
C ILE A 464 -0.40 -17.33 -19.83
N GLU A 465 -1.56 -16.67 -19.90
CA GLU A 465 -1.70 -15.22 -19.79
C GLU A 465 -2.90 -14.86 -18.91
N LEU A 466 -2.78 -13.76 -18.17
CA LEU A 466 -3.88 -13.09 -17.47
C LEU A 466 -4.01 -11.68 -18.03
N LYS A 467 -5.21 -11.30 -18.48
CA LYS A 467 -5.49 -10.02 -19.13
C LYS A 467 -6.64 -9.28 -18.47
N ARG A 468 -6.59 -7.96 -18.54
CA ARG A 468 -7.70 -7.04 -18.21
C ARG A 468 -7.92 -6.09 -19.37
N GLN A 469 -9.13 -6.06 -19.93
CA GLN A 469 -9.48 -5.19 -21.06
C GLN A 469 -8.48 -5.27 -22.23
N GLY A 470 -7.98 -6.47 -22.53
CA GLY A 470 -7.00 -6.73 -23.60
C GLY A 470 -5.54 -6.48 -23.22
N VAL A 471 -5.25 -5.85 -22.08
CA VAL A 471 -3.88 -5.64 -21.58
C VAL A 471 -3.42 -6.86 -20.78
N THR A 472 -2.26 -7.43 -21.14
CA THR A 472 -1.64 -8.53 -20.41
C THR A 472 -1.03 -8.04 -19.10
N LEU A 473 -1.53 -8.56 -17.99
CA LEU A 473 -1.05 -8.26 -16.64
C LEU A 473 0.06 -9.22 -16.21
N ALA A 474 -0.04 -10.49 -16.60
CA ALA A 474 1.00 -11.48 -16.40
C ALA A 474 0.99 -12.51 -17.53
N GLN A 475 2.15 -13.09 -17.79
CA GLN A 475 2.31 -14.22 -18.67
C GLN A 475 3.42 -15.12 -18.16
N ASN A 476 3.35 -16.41 -18.44
CA ASN A 476 4.46 -17.32 -18.21
C ASN A 476 4.49 -18.38 -19.33
N ARG A 477 5.70 -18.81 -19.72
CA ARG A 477 5.93 -19.93 -20.62
C ARG A 477 6.65 -21.01 -19.85
N THR A 478 5.95 -22.09 -19.55
CA THR A 478 6.46 -23.18 -18.73
C THR A 478 6.14 -24.53 -19.36
N LYS A 479 6.57 -25.59 -18.70
CA LYS A 479 6.27 -26.97 -19.06
C LYS A 479 5.67 -27.67 -17.86
N PHE A 480 4.78 -28.63 -18.11
CA PHE A 480 4.32 -29.56 -17.08
C PHE A 480 4.26 -30.97 -17.64
N VAL A 481 4.40 -31.95 -16.75
CA VAL A 481 4.33 -33.36 -17.09
C VAL A 481 3.02 -33.92 -16.54
N SER A 482 2.19 -34.40 -17.46
CA SER A 482 0.98 -35.17 -17.12
C SER A 482 1.32 -36.64 -16.93
N ASP A 483 0.62 -37.31 -16.03
CA ASP A 483 0.81 -38.73 -15.70
C ASP A 483 -0.18 -39.67 -16.41
N GLY A 484 -1.09 -39.13 -17.24
CA GLY A 484 -2.17 -39.88 -17.89
C GLY A 484 -3.47 -39.95 -17.09
N SER A 485 -3.50 -39.41 -15.87
CA SER A 485 -4.71 -39.34 -15.03
C SER A 485 -5.59 -38.15 -15.41
N SER A 486 -6.84 -38.20 -14.95
CA SER A 486 -7.80 -37.09 -15.05
C SER A 486 -7.52 -35.95 -14.07
N SER A 487 -6.38 -35.98 -13.36
CA SER A 487 -5.98 -34.93 -12.43
C SER A 487 -5.63 -33.65 -13.19
N THR A 488 -5.61 -32.55 -12.45
CA THR A 488 -5.16 -31.25 -12.95
C THR A 488 -3.71 -31.00 -12.54
N PHE A 489 -2.99 -30.32 -13.43
CA PHE A 489 -1.57 -30.01 -13.26
C PHE A 489 -1.43 -28.50 -13.13
N PRO A 490 -0.90 -28.01 -11.99
CA PRO A 490 -0.78 -26.58 -11.76
C PRO A 490 0.34 -25.98 -12.59
N VAL A 491 0.08 -24.81 -13.16
CA VAL A 491 1.05 -23.95 -13.82
C VAL A 491 0.93 -22.56 -13.24
N TRP A 492 2.07 -21.96 -12.90
CA TRP A 492 2.12 -20.74 -12.08
C TRP A 492 2.52 -19.54 -12.91
N PHE A 493 1.98 -18.37 -12.58
CA PHE A 493 2.58 -17.11 -12.98
C PHE A 493 3.88 -16.88 -12.20
N GLU A 494 4.76 -16.02 -12.71
CA GLU A 494 6.01 -15.67 -12.03
C GLU A 494 5.73 -15.03 -10.67
N HIS A 495 4.76 -14.14 -10.61
CA HIS A 495 4.25 -13.55 -9.38
C HIS A 495 2.72 -13.60 -9.35
N PRO A 496 2.09 -13.79 -8.18
CA PRO A 496 0.64 -13.69 -8.06
C PRO A 496 0.14 -12.30 -8.46
N VAL A 497 -0.98 -12.25 -9.18
CA VAL A 497 -1.53 -11.01 -9.74
C VAL A 497 -2.79 -10.61 -8.99
N GLN A 498 -2.81 -9.37 -8.50
CA GLN A 498 -3.98 -8.80 -7.85
C GLN A 498 -5.14 -8.68 -8.86
N VAL A 499 -6.29 -9.19 -8.45
CA VAL A 499 -7.56 -9.12 -9.18
C VAL A 499 -8.54 -8.35 -8.32
N GLU A 500 -9.11 -7.28 -8.89
CA GLU A 500 -10.11 -6.47 -8.22
C GLU A 500 -11.48 -7.16 -8.24
N GLN A 501 -12.27 -6.90 -7.20
CA GLN A 501 -13.65 -7.36 -7.14
C GLN A 501 -14.49 -6.78 -8.28
N ASP A 502 -15.53 -7.53 -8.67
CA ASP A 502 -16.55 -7.13 -9.64
C ASP A 502 -16.01 -6.70 -11.02
N THR A 503 -14.77 -7.07 -11.32
CA THR A 503 -14.09 -6.75 -12.57
C THR A 503 -13.80 -8.03 -13.34
N PHE A 504 -14.12 -8.06 -14.63
CA PHE A 504 -13.82 -9.20 -15.49
C PHE A 504 -12.36 -9.20 -15.96
N TYR A 505 -11.73 -10.36 -15.81
CA TYR A 505 -10.40 -10.68 -16.30
C TYR A 505 -10.50 -11.88 -17.25
N THR A 506 -9.57 -11.94 -18.21
CA THR A 506 -9.47 -13.06 -19.15
C THR A 506 -8.22 -13.87 -18.81
N VAL A 507 -8.35 -15.17 -18.57
CA VAL A 507 -7.22 -16.09 -18.56
C VAL A 507 -7.16 -16.84 -19.89
N SER A 508 -5.96 -17.11 -20.34
CA SER A 508 -5.73 -17.97 -21.51
C SER A 508 -4.58 -18.94 -21.27
N ALA A 509 -4.68 -20.09 -21.93
CA ALA A 509 -3.64 -21.10 -22.00
C ALA A 509 -3.49 -21.56 -23.45
N VAL A 510 -2.26 -21.57 -23.96
CA VAL A 510 -1.91 -22.12 -25.26
C VAL A 510 -0.97 -23.28 -25.01
N LEU A 511 -1.44 -24.49 -25.29
CA LEU A 511 -0.69 -25.73 -25.11
C LEU A 511 -0.31 -26.32 -26.47
N ASP A 512 0.88 -26.92 -26.51
CA ASP A 512 1.34 -27.69 -27.66
C ASP A 512 1.76 -29.11 -27.24
N GLY A 513 1.21 -30.12 -27.91
CA GLY A 513 1.53 -31.52 -27.69
C GLY A 513 0.73 -32.49 -28.57
N ASN A 514 1.27 -33.70 -28.74
CA ASN A 514 0.76 -34.65 -29.72
C ASN A 514 -0.41 -35.50 -29.22
N GLU A 515 -0.54 -35.66 -27.91
CA GLU A 515 -1.51 -36.55 -27.27
C GLU A 515 -2.89 -35.90 -27.05
N LEU A 516 -3.94 -36.73 -27.05
CA LEU A 516 -5.29 -36.33 -26.65
C LEU A 516 -5.33 -35.99 -25.16
N SER A 517 -6.08 -34.96 -24.78
CA SER A 517 -6.20 -34.54 -23.39
C SER A 517 -7.57 -34.81 -22.78
N TYR A 518 -7.62 -34.89 -21.45
CA TYR A 518 -8.87 -34.75 -20.71
C TYR A 518 -9.41 -33.33 -20.89
N PHE A 519 -10.73 -33.18 -20.82
CA PHE A 519 -11.39 -31.88 -20.78
C PHE A 519 -12.57 -31.91 -19.82
N GLY A 520 -12.96 -30.74 -19.30
CA GLY A 520 -14.05 -30.62 -18.36
C GLY A 520 -15.41 -30.57 -19.03
N GLN A 521 -16.42 -31.06 -18.31
CA GLN A 521 -17.83 -31.03 -18.68
C GLN A 521 -18.68 -30.52 -17.50
N GLU A 522 -19.95 -30.22 -17.79
CA GLU A 522 -20.92 -29.77 -16.79
C GLU A 522 -20.40 -28.52 -16.04
N GLY A 523 -19.88 -27.57 -16.82
CA GLY A 523 -19.25 -26.38 -16.28
C GLY A 523 -20.25 -25.40 -15.65
N MET A 524 -19.81 -24.78 -14.58
CA MET A 524 -20.62 -23.90 -13.73
C MET A 524 -20.37 -22.44 -14.09
N THR A 525 -21.45 -21.65 -14.20
CA THR A 525 -21.39 -20.19 -14.41
C THR A 525 -20.94 -19.46 -13.15
N GLU A 526 -21.19 -20.03 -11.98
CA GLU A 526 -20.84 -19.48 -10.67
C GLU A 526 -20.32 -20.59 -9.76
N VAL A 527 -19.23 -20.32 -9.05
CA VAL A 527 -18.58 -21.28 -8.15
C VAL A 527 -18.16 -20.57 -6.87
N GLN A 528 -18.61 -21.09 -5.72
CA GLN A 528 -18.14 -20.64 -4.43
C GLN A 528 -16.93 -21.48 -4.00
N CYS A 529 -15.78 -20.85 -3.84
CA CYS A 529 -14.55 -21.47 -3.36
C CYS A 529 -14.12 -20.80 -2.05
N GLY A 530 -14.35 -21.49 -0.93
CA GLY A 530 -14.10 -20.93 0.39
C GLY A 530 -14.96 -19.69 0.65
N LYS A 531 -14.31 -18.52 0.79
CA LYS A 531 -14.98 -17.23 1.03
C LYS A 531 -15.16 -16.39 -0.22
N VAL A 532 -14.74 -16.88 -1.40
CA VAL A 532 -14.73 -16.14 -2.66
C VAL A 532 -15.69 -16.80 -3.64
N THR A 533 -16.46 -15.99 -4.33
CA THR A 533 -17.40 -16.43 -5.37
C THR A 533 -16.84 -16.02 -6.73
N PHE A 534 -16.69 -16.99 -7.62
CA PHE A 534 -16.22 -16.81 -8.99
C PHE A 534 -17.40 -16.84 -9.94
N GLN A 535 -17.46 -15.89 -10.87
CA GLN A 535 -18.41 -15.88 -11.98
C GLN A 535 -17.66 -16.05 -13.29
N PHE A 536 -18.12 -16.96 -14.16
CA PHE A 536 -17.44 -17.32 -15.40
C PHE A 536 -18.26 -16.92 -16.63
N GLN A 537 -17.56 -16.40 -17.66
CA GLN A 537 -18.12 -16.05 -18.96
C GLN A 537 -17.23 -16.55 -20.10
N CYS A 538 -17.83 -16.75 -21.28
CA CYS A 538 -17.07 -17.13 -22.46
C CYS A 538 -16.13 -16.00 -22.89
N SER A 539 -14.92 -16.36 -23.28
CA SER A 539 -13.94 -15.42 -23.83
C SER A 539 -13.97 -15.45 -25.36
N SER A 540 -13.93 -14.28 -26.00
CA SER A 540 -13.75 -14.15 -27.45
C SER A 540 -12.39 -14.67 -27.93
N ASP A 541 -11.40 -14.76 -27.03
CA ASP A 541 -10.04 -15.18 -27.34
C ASP A 541 -9.91 -16.72 -27.45
N SER A 542 -10.97 -17.46 -27.08
CA SER A 542 -10.99 -18.92 -27.10
C SER A 542 -11.17 -19.44 -28.52
N THR A 543 -10.14 -20.08 -29.06
CA THR A 543 -10.11 -20.65 -30.42
C THR A 543 -10.09 -22.18 -30.42
N ASN A 544 -9.91 -22.80 -29.26
CA ASN A 544 -9.89 -24.25 -29.09
C ASN A 544 -11.20 -24.82 -28.53
N GLY A 545 -12.22 -23.97 -28.32
CA GLY A 545 -13.57 -24.38 -27.89
C GLY A 545 -13.81 -24.35 -26.39
N THR A 546 -12.85 -23.86 -25.58
CA THR A 546 -13.08 -23.65 -24.15
C THR A 546 -14.16 -22.59 -23.93
N GLY A 547 -15.16 -22.94 -23.14
CA GLY A 547 -16.22 -22.03 -22.70
C GLY A 547 -16.69 -22.38 -21.29
N VAL A 548 -17.84 -21.82 -20.90
CA VAL A 548 -18.39 -22.05 -19.55
C VAL A 548 -18.77 -23.52 -19.36
N GLN A 549 -19.49 -24.13 -20.31
CA GLN A 549 -20.06 -25.48 -20.18
C GLN A 549 -19.03 -26.63 -20.30
N GLY A 550 -17.91 -26.40 -20.98
CA GLY A 550 -16.90 -27.43 -21.22
C GLY A 550 -15.57 -26.87 -21.70
N GLY A 551 -14.50 -27.64 -21.50
CA GLY A 551 -13.18 -27.37 -22.05
C GLY A 551 -12.02 -27.41 -21.08
N GLN A 552 -11.01 -26.57 -21.33
CA GLN A 552 -9.78 -26.47 -20.54
C GLN A 552 -9.87 -25.39 -19.47
N ILE A 553 -8.78 -25.25 -18.70
CA ILE A 553 -8.68 -24.40 -17.52
C ILE A 553 -9.72 -24.84 -16.47
N PRO A 554 -9.64 -26.09 -15.98
CA PRO A 554 -10.54 -26.59 -14.93
C PRO A 554 -10.38 -25.86 -13.60
N GLU A 555 -9.19 -25.34 -13.29
CA GLU A 555 -8.88 -24.72 -12.02
C GLU A 555 -8.27 -23.33 -12.17
N LEU A 556 -8.75 -22.39 -11.37
CA LEU A 556 -8.01 -21.17 -11.05
C LEU A 556 -7.36 -21.32 -9.67
N VAL A 557 -6.05 -21.07 -9.59
CA VAL A 557 -5.28 -21.17 -8.35
C VAL A 557 -5.03 -19.76 -7.81
N PHE A 558 -5.38 -19.53 -6.54
CA PHE A 558 -5.39 -18.17 -5.97
C PHE A 558 -5.09 -18.12 -4.47
N TYR A 559 -4.80 -16.92 -3.98
CA TYR A 559 -4.70 -16.55 -2.57
C TYR A 559 -5.79 -15.52 -2.23
N ALA A 560 -6.45 -15.66 -1.09
CA ALA A 560 -7.58 -14.84 -0.66
C ALA A 560 -7.62 -14.65 0.85
#